data_AF-A0A7X7DDS3-F1
#
_entry.id   AF-A0A7X7DDS3-F1
#
_cell.length_a   1.000
_cell.length_b   1.000
_cell.length_c   1.000
_cell.angle_alpha   90.00
_cell.angle_beta   90.00
_cell.angle_gamma   90.00
#
_symmetry.space_group_name_H-M   'P 1'
#
loop_
_entity.id
_entity.type
_entity.pdbx_description
1 polymer ?
#
loop_
_entity_poly.entity_id
_entity_poly.type
_entity_poly.pdbx_seq_one_letter_code
_entity_poly.pdbx_strand_id
1 'polypeptide(L)'
;MGSSRTLAVPLEVGAARHAEGVERLVASFRAVPTGDPVRLSKKTSNLFRPRASSSSPGLDTTGLTRVISVDPDARTADVQGMCTYEDLVDATLAHGLMPYVVPQLKTIT
;
A
#
# COMPACT_ATOMS: atom_id res chain seq x y z
N MET A 1 27.21 0.31 3.48
CA MET A 1 27.36 -0.78 2.50
C MET A 1 26.29 -1.81 2.78
N GLY A 2 25.12 -1.66 2.16
CA GLY A 2 23.99 -2.56 2.35
C GLY A 2 23.98 -3.60 1.25
N SER A 3 24.15 -4.87 1.63
CA SER A 3 24.17 -6.02 0.75
C SER A 3 22.86 -6.10 -0.06
N SER A 4 22.98 -5.99 -1.38
CA SER A 4 21.89 -6.26 -2.32
C SER A 4 21.60 -7.75 -2.32
N ARG A 5 20.62 -8.15 -1.51
CA ARG A 5 19.89 -9.41 -1.73
C ARG A 5 18.42 -9.15 -1.45
N THR A 6 17.70 -8.86 -2.52
CA THR A 6 16.27 -9.07 -2.56
C THR A 6 16.00 -9.69 -3.91
N LEU A 7 15.44 -10.90 -3.95
CA LEU A 7 14.63 -11.29 -5.10
C LEU A 7 13.56 -10.21 -5.17
N ALA A 8 13.71 -9.24 -6.07
CA ALA A 8 12.86 -8.06 -6.11
C ALA A 8 11.44 -8.58 -6.33
N VAL A 9 10.62 -8.52 -5.27
CA VAL A 9 9.19 -8.76 -5.41
C VAL A 9 8.71 -7.77 -6.46
N PRO A 10 8.02 -8.23 -7.52
CA PRO A 10 7.55 -7.34 -8.57
C PRO A 10 6.75 -6.16 -7.98
N LEU A 11 7.04 -4.95 -8.45
CA LEU A 11 6.29 -3.75 -8.04
C LEU A 11 4.87 -3.76 -8.63
N GLU A 12 4.72 -4.29 -9.84
CA GLU A 12 3.44 -4.57 -10.48
C GLU A 12 2.99 -6.01 -10.17
N VAL A 13 1.83 -6.17 -9.53
CA VAL A 13 1.37 -7.48 -9.00
C VAL A 13 0.08 -8.01 -9.64
N GLY A 14 -0.64 -7.18 -10.40
CA GLY A 14 -1.86 -7.55 -11.10
C GLY A 14 -3.10 -7.76 -10.21
N ALA A 15 -4.24 -7.92 -10.87
CA ALA A 15 -5.55 -8.01 -10.22
C ALA A 15 -5.70 -9.21 -9.28
N ALA A 16 -5.07 -10.36 -9.59
CA ALA A 16 -5.17 -11.55 -8.74
C ALA A 16 -4.56 -11.33 -7.35
N ARG A 17 -3.36 -10.74 -7.28
CA ARG A 17 -2.72 -10.41 -6.00
C ARG A 17 -3.45 -9.31 -5.25
N HIS A 18 -4.08 -8.38 -5.97
CA HIS A 18 -4.98 -7.42 -5.37
C HIS A 18 -6.19 -8.08 -4.72
N ALA A 19 -6.86 -9.01 -5.42
CA ALA A 19 -8.01 -9.75 -4.90
C ALA A 19 -7.66 -10.53 -3.62
N GLU A 20 -6.53 -11.25 -3.60
CA GLU A 20 -6.03 -11.93 -2.39
C GLU A 20 -5.84 -10.96 -1.21
N GLY A 21 -5.29 -9.77 -1.47
CA GLY A 21 -5.15 -8.72 -0.46
C GLY A 21 -6.48 -8.19 0.05
N VAL A 22 -7.47 -8.01 -0.83
CA VAL A 22 -8.83 -7.58 -0.47
C VAL A 22 -9.55 -8.63 0.36
N GLU A 23 -9.43 -9.91 0.02
CA GLU A 23 -10.02 -11.00 0.80
C GLU A 23 -9.51 -11.01 2.25
N ARG A 24 -8.19 -10.83 2.43
CA ARG A 24 -7.58 -10.71 3.77
C ARG A 24 -8.07 -9.48 4.53
N LEU A 25 -8.14 -8.33 3.86
CA LEU A 25 -8.70 -7.10 4.44
C LEU A 25 -10.14 -7.33 4.90
N VAL A 26 -11.00 -7.91 4.06
CA VAL A 26 -12.40 -8.19 4.39
C VAL A 26 -12.53 -9.20 5.53
N ALA A 27 -11.70 -10.24 5.54
CA ALA A 27 -11.65 -11.20 6.65
C ALA A 27 -11.28 -10.51 7.97
N SER A 28 -10.30 -9.61 7.95
CA SER A 28 -9.91 -8.83 9.15
C SER A 28 -11.01 -7.85 9.60
N PHE A 29 -11.74 -7.24 8.66
CA PHE A 29 -12.91 -6.40 8.99
C PHE A 29 -14.00 -7.19 9.69
N ARG A 30 -14.31 -8.40 9.19
CA ARG A 30 -15.32 -9.28 9.80
C ARG A 30 -14.96 -9.74 11.22
N ALA A 31 -13.69 -9.65 11.60
CA ALA A 31 -13.23 -9.96 12.95
C ALA A 31 -13.35 -8.76 13.92
N VAL A 32 -13.69 -7.56 13.44
CA VAL A 32 -13.92 -6.38 14.28
C VAL A 32 -15.29 -6.51 14.97
N PRO A 33 -15.36 -6.42 16.31
CA PRO A 33 -16.63 -6.47 17.02
C PRO A 33 -17.60 -5.34 16.59
N THR A 34 -18.90 -5.63 16.56
CA THR A 34 -19.92 -4.62 16.28
C THR A 34 -19.86 -3.50 17.32
N GLY A 35 -19.78 -2.25 16.86
CA GLY A 35 -19.68 -1.07 17.72
C GLY A 35 -18.25 -0.62 17.99
N ASP A 36 -17.25 -1.44 17.68
CA ASP A 36 -15.85 -1.06 17.78
C ASP A 36 -15.41 -0.16 16.60
N PRO A 37 -14.50 0.80 16.82
CA PRO A 37 -13.96 1.61 15.74
C PRO A 37 -13.12 0.79 14.75
N VAL A 38 -13.43 0.89 13.47
CA VAL A 38 -12.63 0.31 12.38
C VAL A 38 -11.38 1.17 12.13
N ARG A 39 -10.20 0.53 12.08
CA ARG A 39 -8.91 1.22 11.87
C ARG A 39 -7.97 0.35 11.05
N LEU A 40 -7.06 0.96 10.30
CA LEU A 40 -5.98 0.21 9.62
C LEU A 40 -4.92 -0.27 10.63
N SER A 41 -4.54 -1.54 10.55
CA SER A 41 -3.38 -2.07 11.25
C SER A 41 -2.10 -1.73 10.47
N LYS A 42 -1.66 -0.49 10.56
CA LYS A 42 -0.39 -0.05 9.97
C LYS A 42 0.59 0.42 11.03
N LYS A 43 1.88 0.14 10.78
CA LYS A 43 3.01 0.50 11.67
C LYS A 43 3.22 2.01 11.74
N THR A 44 2.97 2.72 10.65
CA THR A 44 3.18 4.17 10.54
C THR A 44 1.90 4.94 10.90
N SER A 45 2.04 6.01 11.68
CA SER A 45 0.93 6.93 12.01
C SER A 45 1.14 8.26 11.30
N ASN A 46 0.08 9.08 11.23
CA ASN A 46 0.24 10.48 10.87
C ASN A 46 1.15 11.17 11.90
N LEU A 47 2.21 11.83 11.43
CA LEU A 47 3.26 12.43 12.26
C LEU A 47 2.74 13.50 13.23
N PHE A 48 1.62 14.14 12.89
CA PHE A 48 1.02 15.22 13.65
C PHE A 48 -0.11 14.77 14.57
N ARG A 49 -0.40 13.45 14.62
CA ARG A 49 -1.47 12.90 15.45
C ARG A 49 -0.93 11.80 16.37
N PRO A 50 -0.91 12.04 17.69
CA PRO A 50 -0.63 10.99 18.67
C PRO A 50 -1.63 9.84 18.53
N ARG A 51 -1.13 8.61 18.61
CA ARG A 51 -1.95 7.41 18.49
C ARG A 51 -2.43 6.98 19.88
N ALA A 52 -3.73 7.05 20.12
CA ALA A 52 -4.34 6.40 21.28
C ALA A 52 -4.19 4.87 21.13
N SER A 53 -3.91 4.18 22.24
CA SER A 53 -3.92 2.72 22.25
C SER A 53 -5.32 2.19 21.94
N SER A 54 -5.38 1.07 21.25
CA SER A 54 -6.63 0.39 20.90
C SER A 54 -6.39 -1.11 21.04
N SER A 55 -7.31 -1.79 21.72
CA SER A 55 -7.33 -3.25 21.82
C SER A 55 -8.08 -3.90 20.64
N SER A 56 -8.88 -3.12 19.89
CA SER A 56 -9.65 -3.65 18.77
C SER A 56 -8.74 -4.10 17.61
N PRO A 57 -8.98 -5.27 17.00
CA PRO A 57 -8.22 -5.74 15.83
C PRO A 57 -8.30 -4.71 14.70
N GLY A 58 -7.16 -4.36 14.10
CA GLY A 58 -7.13 -3.46 12.94
C GLY A 58 -7.29 -4.23 11.62
N LEU A 59 -7.64 -3.50 10.56
CA LEU A 59 -7.71 -4.02 9.20
C LEU A 59 -6.33 -4.37 8.66
N ASP A 60 -6.16 -5.62 8.23
CA ASP A 60 -4.93 -6.13 7.65
C ASP A 60 -4.77 -5.63 6.22
N THR A 61 -3.86 -4.68 6.05
CA THR A 61 -3.53 -4.10 4.75
C THR A 61 -2.18 -4.56 4.21
N THR A 62 -1.55 -5.56 4.83
CA THR A 62 -0.16 -5.94 4.53
C THR A 62 0.02 -6.54 3.13
N GLY A 63 -1.06 -7.02 2.50
CA GLY A 63 -1.07 -7.50 1.11
C GLY A 63 -1.44 -6.44 0.06
N LEU A 64 -1.60 -5.17 0.46
CA LEU A 64 -2.12 -4.10 -0.39
C LEU A 64 -1.11 -2.97 -0.58
N THR A 65 0.18 -3.28 -0.74
CA THR A 65 1.28 -2.30 -0.72
C THR A 65 1.95 -2.06 -2.08
N ARG A 66 1.39 -2.52 -3.20
CA ARG A 66 2.04 -2.54 -4.52
C ARG A 66 1.21 -1.86 -5.61
N VAL A 67 1.79 -1.71 -6.80
CA VAL A 67 1.09 -1.26 -8.00
C VAL A 67 0.33 -2.45 -8.60
N ILE A 68 -0.93 -2.25 -8.96
CA ILE A 68 -1.74 -3.29 -9.60
C ILE A 68 -1.31 -3.40 -11.06
N SER A 69 -1.27 -2.27 -11.77
CA SER A 69 -0.85 -2.18 -13.18
C SER A 69 -0.52 -0.74 -13.56
N VAL A 70 0.38 -0.57 -14.54
CA VAL A 70 0.64 0.72 -15.21
C VAL A 70 0.15 0.65 -16.66
N ASP A 71 -0.62 1.66 -17.08
CA ASP A 71 -0.98 1.90 -18.48
C ASP A 71 -0.15 3.09 -19.01
N PRO A 72 0.89 2.84 -19.82
CA PRO A 72 1.77 3.89 -20.31
C PRO A 72 1.12 4.79 -21.37
N ASP A 73 0.12 4.28 -22.10
CA ASP A 73 -0.55 5.02 -23.17
C ASP A 73 -1.57 6.00 -22.57
N ALA A 74 -2.39 5.52 -21.63
CA ALA A 74 -3.33 6.36 -20.88
C ALA A 74 -2.63 7.20 -19.79
N ARG A 75 -1.39 6.86 -19.44
CA ARG A 75 -0.57 7.47 -18.36
C ARG A 75 -1.25 7.38 -17.01
N THR A 76 -1.82 6.22 -16.71
CA THR A 76 -2.50 5.92 -15.45
C THR A 76 -1.84 4.74 -14.77
N ALA A 77 -1.91 4.70 -13.44
CA ALA A 77 -1.50 3.55 -12.66
C ALA A 77 -2.60 3.23 -11.64
N ASP A 78 -3.03 1.96 -11.64
CA ASP A 78 -3.90 1.45 -10.60
C ASP A 78 -3.02 0.93 -9.46
N VAL A 79 -3.26 1.40 -8.24
CA VAL A 79 -2.41 1.09 -7.07
C VAL A 79 -3.23 0.50 -5.94
N GLN A 80 -2.61 -0.39 -5.17
CA GLN A 80 -3.21 -0.88 -3.93
C GLN A 80 -3.15 0.22 -2.86
N GLY A 81 -4.11 0.22 -1.94
CA GLY A 81 -4.34 1.35 -1.01
C GLY A 81 -3.23 1.64 0.02
N MET A 82 -2.19 0.81 0.11
CA MET A 82 -1.00 1.05 0.92
C MET A 82 0.29 1.12 0.09
N CYS A 83 0.19 1.27 -1.23
CA CYS A 83 1.34 1.50 -2.11
C CYS A 83 2.02 2.81 -1.72
N THR A 84 3.33 2.78 -1.52
CA THR A 84 4.09 4.00 -1.23
C THR A 84 4.33 4.79 -2.51
N TYR A 85 4.47 6.11 -2.38
CA TYR A 85 4.85 6.95 -3.53
C TYR A 85 6.20 6.56 -4.13
N GLU A 86 7.15 6.07 -3.34
CA GLU A 86 8.42 5.56 -3.88
C GLU A 86 8.22 4.32 -4.76
N ASP A 87 7.37 3.36 -4.34
CA ASP A 87 7.06 2.18 -5.15
C ASP A 87 6.31 2.57 -6.43
N LEU A 88 5.38 3.54 -6.35
CA LEU A 88 4.68 4.07 -7.52
C LEU A 88 5.66 4.75 -8.50
N VAL A 89 6.57 5.57 -8.00
CA VAL A 89 7.61 6.22 -8.84
C VAL A 89 8.48 5.15 -9.48
N ASP A 90 9.02 4.19 -8.73
CA ASP A 90 9.87 3.14 -9.27
C ASP A 90 9.15 2.29 -10.34
N ALA A 91 7.87 1.96 -10.13
CA ALA A 91 7.07 1.22 -11.10
C ALA A 91 6.83 2.02 -12.39
N THR A 92 6.45 3.30 -12.28
CA THR A 92 6.19 4.15 -13.45
C THR A 92 7.46 4.51 -14.21
N LEU A 93 8.60 4.62 -13.54
CA LEU A 93 9.91 4.88 -14.16
C LEU A 93 10.33 3.76 -15.12
N ALA A 94 9.93 2.51 -14.85
CA ALA A 94 10.17 1.39 -15.76
C ALA A 94 9.51 1.60 -17.15
N HIS A 95 8.48 2.45 -17.21
CA HIS A 95 7.77 2.84 -18.42
C HIS A 95 8.18 4.24 -18.94
N GLY A 96 9.22 4.85 -18.38
CA GLY A 96 9.65 6.21 -18.73
C GLY A 96 8.69 7.31 -18.25
N LEU A 97 7.83 7.01 -17.26
CA LEU A 97 6.84 7.93 -16.70
C LEU A 97 7.21 8.32 -15.25
N MET A 98 6.58 9.39 -14.76
CA MET A 98 6.67 9.82 -13.37
C MET A 98 5.43 10.65 -13.00
N PRO A 99 4.91 10.57 -11.75
CA PRO A 99 3.87 11.48 -11.27
C PRO A 99 4.32 12.95 -11.35
N TYR A 100 3.42 13.86 -11.75
CA TYR A 100 3.72 15.29 -11.82
C TYR A 100 4.03 15.93 -10.45
N VAL A 101 3.47 15.36 -9.39
CA VAL A 101 3.70 15.80 -8.01
C VAL A 101 4.20 14.61 -7.21
N VAL A 102 5.40 14.75 -6.65
CA VAL A 102 6.01 13.76 -5.76
C VAL A 102 6.09 14.37 -4.35
N PRO A 103 5.43 13.77 -3.35
CA PRO A 103 5.51 14.23 -1.97
C PRO A 103 6.94 14.18 -1.44
N GLN A 104 7.29 15.11 -0.55
CA GLN A 104 8.61 15.13 0.10
C GLN A 104 8.87 13.87 0.95
N LEU A 105 7.82 13.28 1.52
CA LEU A 105 7.91 12.08 2.35
C LEU A 105 7.74 10.82 1.50
N LYS A 106 8.85 10.13 1.24
CA LYS A 106 8.91 8.93 0.37
C LYS A 106 7.91 7.83 0.72
N THR A 107 7.69 7.62 2.02
CA THR A 107 6.88 6.51 2.54
C THR A 107 5.41 6.86 2.73
N ILE A 108 4.94 7.98 2.16
CA ILE A 108 3.51 8.29 2.14
C ILE A 108 2.80 7.28 1.24
N THR A 109 1.68 6.78 1.73
CA THR A 109 0.79 5.81 1.07
C THR A 109 -0.50 6.49 0.66
#